data_AF-V5H2P8-F1
#
_entry.id   AF-V5H2P8-F1
#
_cell.length_a   1.000
_cell.length_b   1.000
_cell.length_c   1.000
_cell.angle_alpha   90.00
_cell.angle_beta   90.00
_cell.angle_gamma   90.00
#
_symmetry.space_group_name_H-M   'P 1'
#
loop_
_entity.id
_entity.type
_entity.pdbx_description
1 polymer ?
#
loop_
_entity_poly.entity_id
_entity_poly.type
_entity_poly.pdbx_seq_one_letter_code
_entity_poly.pdbx_strand_id
1 'polypeptide(L)'
;MCRVALESLYRLLWVYMIRVKCESNTATQTRLQSIVNSLFPKGSKAVVPRDTPLNIFVKIIQFIAQERLDFAMKEIVFDLISVGRPIKIILTPERMSIGLRAFLVVADSLQQKEGYPPMPRTVGVLPSGNTLRVKKTFINKVLTEDTAKSIGMSQYYFYVRKAFDDILKALDVQYGRPLMMTTVQNANKEPDDMITGERKPKIDLFRTCVAAVPRLIPDGMRRQDLVDLLSRLTVHMDEELRGLAFQSLQNMMLDFPEWREDVIQGFIQFILREVNDTFPQLLDNALRVLLQFLTTWKNALNTNSVKKEVSEIRIEQMTSALHLVEGIALVMLCNCKVSTRRLAAHILKETKTVMKLQLPPRTEEPVVDVIDRACSAAINNCLPYLPTSEKSALLAASAVDLQWLAERSSWATGTHEGEGPNKASADILDLSQMDAWCACLMSFIHQDYVLKHCPTAVTLSWPIVTSRITCLFSNIELNPVNDNRASLLRTTTVKKVPSERDVYLSLWRNYLLYACRVAPSNSNITVRYLSPDLSFSSSPENAASDRAEHRYTGISNSGISASNLFKQIVPFLRSEQADLRGAVVLGLSHVNHLA
;
A
#
# COMPACT_ATOMS: atom_id res chain seq x y z
N MET A 1 -33.03 10.71 -28.73
CA MET A 1 -33.38 12.16 -28.73
C MET A 1 -32.56 12.98 -27.72
N CYS A 2 -32.49 12.62 -26.43
CA CYS A 2 -31.77 13.39 -25.40
C CYS A 2 -30.28 13.64 -25.69
N ARG A 3 -29.56 12.65 -26.23
CA ARG A 3 -28.16 12.82 -26.64
C ARG A 3 -27.98 13.90 -27.71
N VAL A 4 -28.84 13.92 -28.72
CA VAL A 4 -28.81 14.92 -29.80
C VAL A 4 -29.12 16.31 -29.25
N ALA A 5 -30.11 16.43 -28.37
CA ALA A 5 -30.44 17.69 -27.72
C ALA A 5 -29.26 18.23 -26.89
N LEU A 6 -28.58 17.36 -26.13
CA LEU A 6 -27.43 17.76 -25.35
C LEU A 6 -26.21 18.11 -26.21
N GLU A 7 -25.93 17.35 -27.28
CA GLU A 7 -24.88 17.71 -28.23
C GLU A 7 -25.18 19.04 -28.95
N SER A 8 -26.44 19.33 -29.25
CA SER A 8 -26.88 20.62 -29.77
C SER A 8 -26.69 21.75 -28.76
N LEU A 9 -27.08 21.54 -27.49
CA LEU A 9 -26.83 22.50 -26.41
C LEU A 9 -25.34 22.74 -26.20
N TYR A 10 -24.53 21.67 -26.25
CA TYR A 10 -23.07 21.73 -26.11
C TYR A 10 -22.42 22.61 -27.19
N ARG A 11 -22.86 22.50 -28.45
CA ARG A 11 -22.42 23.36 -29.55
C ARG A 11 -22.95 24.79 -29.43
N LEU A 12 -24.24 24.94 -29.08
CA LEU A 12 -24.87 26.24 -28.95
C LEU A 12 -24.22 27.06 -27.85
N LEU A 13 -23.94 26.43 -26.71
CA LEU A 13 -23.27 27.07 -25.59
C LEU A 13 -21.84 27.49 -25.94
N TRP A 14 -21.10 26.66 -26.69
CA TRP A 14 -19.78 27.03 -27.19
C TRP A 14 -19.85 28.30 -28.05
N VAL A 15 -20.79 28.36 -29.01
CA VAL A 15 -20.98 29.54 -29.86
C VAL A 15 -21.36 30.75 -29.03
N TYR A 16 -22.31 30.58 -28.11
CA TYR A 16 -22.78 31.65 -27.24
C TYR A 16 -21.65 32.23 -26.38
N MET A 17 -20.90 31.39 -25.67
CA MET A 17 -19.83 31.85 -24.79
C MET A 17 -18.67 32.48 -25.56
N ILE A 18 -18.25 31.89 -26.68
CA ILE A 18 -17.00 32.29 -27.34
C ILE A 18 -17.20 33.39 -28.38
N ARG A 19 -18.32 33.37 -29.11
CA ARG A 19 -18.56 34.30 -30.24
C ARG A 19 -19.46 35.48 -29.90
N VAL A 20 -20.30 35.39 -28.85
CA VAL A 20 -21.22 36.48 -28.48
C VAL A 20 -20.66 37.24 -27.30
N LYS A 21 -20.13 38.45 -27.52
CA LYS A 21 -19.45 39.27 -26.48
C LYS A 21 -20.15 40.57 -26.08
N CYS A 22 -21.28 40.91 -26.70
CA CYS A 22 -21.94 42.22 -26.55
C CYS A 22 -23.24 42.20 -25.70
N GLU A 23 -23.52 41.12 -24.97
CA GLU A 23 -24.70 41.04 -24.07
C GLU A 23 -24.37 41.55 -22.66
N SER A 24 -25.36 42.06 -21.93
CA SER A 24 -25.15 42.51 -20.55
C SER A 24 -24.86 41.34 -19.62
N ASN A 25 -24.00 41.57 -18.60
CA ASN A 25 -23.61 40.53 -17.65
C ASN A 25 -24.82 39.87 -16.96
N THR A 26 -25.84 40.65 -16.61
CA THR A 26 -27.07 40.17 -15.96
C THR A 26 -27.87 39.23 -16.87
N ALA A 27 -27.99 39.56 -18.17
CA ALA A 27 -28.71 38.72 -19.13
C ALA A 27 -27.94 37.41 -19.38
N THR A 28 -26.62 37.48 -19.53
CA THR A 28 -25.77 36.29 -19.65
C THR A 28 -25.90 35.37 -18.44
N GLN A 29 -25.82 35.93 -17.23
CA GLN A 29 -25.95 35.16 -16.00
C GLN A 29 -27.32 34.48 -15.88
N THR A 30 -28.40 35.19 -16.24
CA THR A 30 -29.76 34.63 -16.21
C THR A 30 -29.92 33.44 -17.17
N ARG A 31 -29.40 33.56 -18.40
CA ARG A 31 -29.42 32.48 -19.40
C ARG A 31 -28.58 31.28 -18.95
N LEU A 32 -27.37 31.53 -18.45
CA LEU A 32 -26.50 30.49 -17.91
C LEU A 32 -27.16 29.77 -16.74
N GLN A 33 -27.81 30.50 -15.82
CA GLN A 33 -28.53 29.90 -14.71
C GLN A 33 -29.67 29.00 -15.18
N SER A 34 -30.41 29.40 -16.21
CA SER A 34 -31.46 28.57 -16.80
C SER A 34 -30.90 27.25 -17.37
N ILE A 35 -29.79 27.32 -18.10
CA ILE A 35 -29.11 26.14 -18.64
C ILE A 35 -28.60 25.23 -17.51
N VAL A 36 -27.94 25.80 -16.50
CA VAL A 36 -27.40 25.08 -15.34
C VAL A 36 -28.51 24.41 -14.54
N ASN A 37 -29.62 25.10 -14.27
CA ASN A 37 -30.76 24.52 -13.55
C ASN A 37 -31.44 23.40 -14.35
N SER A 38 -31.36 23.42 -15.68
CA SER A 38 -31.86 22.34 -16.53
C SER A 38 -30.96 21.10 -16.47
N LEU A 39 -29.64 21.28 -16.52
CA LEU A 39 -28.66 20.19 -16.47
C LEU A 39 -28.47 19.61 -15.06
N PHE A 40 -28.51 20.48 -14.05
CA PHE A 40 -28.29 20.18 -12.64
C PHE A 40 -29.44 20.72 -11.77
N PRO A 41 -30.67 20.20 -11.88
CA PRO A 41 -31.81 20.72 -11.12
C PRO A 41 -31.55 20.73 -9.61
N LYS A 42 -31.81 21.85 -8.94
CA LYS A 42 -31.63 21.96 -7.48
C LYS A 42 -32.50 20.94 -6.75
N GLY A 43 -31.94 20.23 -5.76
CA GLY A 43 -32.64 19.18 -5.00
C GLY A 43 -32.73 17.81 -5.69
N SER A 44 -32.42 17.70 -6.98
CA SER A 44 -32.32 16.38 -7.65
C SER A 44 -31.01 15.68 -7.30
N LYS A 45 -31.06 14.36 -7.11
CA LYS A 45 -29.86 13.55 -6.86
C LYS A 45 -29.05 13.23 -8.12
N ALA A 46 -29.68 13.35 -9.29
CA ALA A 46 -29.11 12.95 -10.57
C ALA A 46 -28.86 14.16 -11.48
N VAL A 47 -28.07 13.96 -12.53
CA VAL A 47 -27.91 14.91 -13.64
C VAL A 47 -28.93 14.65 -14.74
N VAL A 48 -29.18 15.65 -15.57
CA VAL A 48 -30.12 15.55 -16.69
C VAL A 48 -29.42 15.86 -18.00
N PRO A 49 -29.42 14.92 -18.99
CA PRO A 49 -30.00 13.57 -18.96
C PRO A 49 -29.13 12.55 -18.21
N ARG A 50 -29.74 11.52 -17.60
CA ARG A 50 -29.03 10.48 -16.82
C ARG A 50 -28.09 9.60 -17.66
N ASP A 51 -28.54 9.16 -18.84
CA ASP A 51 -27.80 8.21 -19.69
C ASP A 51 -26.73 8.88 -20.58
N THR A 52 -26.09 9.93 -20.07
CA THR A 52 -25.13 10.73 -20.81
C THR A 52 -23.73 10.59 -20.19
N PRO A 53 -22.67 10.40 -21.00
CA PRO A 53 -21.30 10.43 -20.50
C PRO A 53 -20.99 11.70 -19.69
N LEU A 54 -20.51 11.54 -18.45
CA LEU A 54 -20.20 12.65 -17.53
C LEU A 54 -19.23 13.69 -18.12
N ASN A 55 -18.36 13.28 -19.06
CA ASN A 55 -17.40 14.15 -19.73
C ASN A 55 -18.07 15.32 -20.49
N ILE A 56 -19.32 15.16 -20.97
CA ILE A 56 -20.02 16.23 -21.69
C ILE A 56 -20.36 17.37 -20.73
N PHE A 57 -20.86 17.05 -19.53
CA PHE A 57 -21.13 18.03 -18.48
C PHE A 57 -19.86 18.75 -18.03
N VAL A 58 -18.77 18.02 -17.86
CA VAL A 58 -17.45 18.59 -17.54
C VAL A 58 -17.01 19.62 -18.59
N LYS A 59 -17.18 19.29 -19.88
CA LYS A 59 -16.84 20.21 -20.98
C LYS A 59 -17.76 21.43 -21.06
N ILE A 60 -19.05 21.28 -20.78
CA ILE A 60 -19.98 22.40 -20.64
C ILE A 60 -19.48 23.40 -19.59
N ILE A 61 -19.09 22.91 -18.41
CA ILE A 61 -18.57 23.75 -17.33
C ILE A 61 -17.25 24.40 -17.74
N GLN A 62 -16.36 23.67 -18.43
CA GLN A 62 -15.11 24.22 -18.96
C GLN A 62 -15.38 25.41 -19.90
N PHE A 63 -16.37 25.33 -20.80
CA PHE A 63 -16.72 26.44 -21.70
C PHE A 63 -17.27 27.66 -20.99
N ILE A 64 -18.11 27.45 -19.96
CA ILE A 64 -18.62 28.55 -19.15
C ILE A 64 -17.46 29.21 -18.40
N ALA A 65 -16.55 28.41 -17.81
CA ALA A 65 -15.42 28.90 -17.03
C ALA A 65 -14.43 29.75 -17.85
N GLN A 66 -14.33 29.52 -19.16
CA GLN A 66 -13.43 30.28 -20.04
C GLN A 66 -13.72 31.79 -20.01
N GLU A 67 -15.00 32.18 -19.98
CA GLU A 67 -15.43 33.58 -20.04
C GLU A 67 -16.11 34.05 -18.76
N ARG A 68 -16.57 33.12 -17.91
CA ARG A 68 -17.29 33.38 -16.65
C ARG A 68 -16.82 32.43 -15.55
N LEU A 69 -15.52 32.53 -15.22
CA LEU A 69 -14.88 31.68 -14.20
C LEU A 69 -15.59 31.73 -12.84
N ASP A 70 -15.92 32.92 -12.33
CA ASP A 70 -16.55 33.08 -11.01
C ASP A 70 -17.92 32.40 -10.94
N PHE A 71 -18.73 32.57 -11.99
CA PHE A 71 -20.02 31.89 -12.11
C PHE A 71 -19.83 30.37 -12.18
N ALA A 72 -18.90 29.87 -13.00
CA ALA A 72 -18.67 28.43 -13.12
C ALA A 72 -18.23 27.80 -11.78
N MET A 73 -17.37 28.48 -11.02
CA MET A 73 -16.87 27.95 -9.76
C MET A 73 -17.91 28.04 -8.63
N LYS A 74 -18.49 29.23 -8.40
CA LYS A 74 -19.39 29.46 -7.26
C LYS A 74 -20.80 28.91 -7.47
N GLU A 75 -21.35 29.05 -8.68
CA GLU A 75 -22.74 28.65 -8.94
C GLU A 75 -22.87 27.19 -9.39
N ILE A 76 -21.80 26.63 -9.98
CA ILE A 76 -21.84 25.25 -10.50
C ILE A 76 -20.95 24.32 -9.68
N VAL A 77 -19.62 24.52 -9.67
CA VAL A 77 -18.70 23.57 -9.02
C VAL A 77 -19.03 23.44 -7.53
N PHE A 78 -19.16 24.54 -6.80
CA PHE A 78 -19.46 24.52 -5.36
C PHE A 78 -20.76 23.79 -5.03
N ASP A 79 -21.82 23.96 -5.85
CA ASP A 79 -23.07 23.21 -5.66
C ASP A 79 -22.88 21.71 -5.92
N LEU A 80 -22.21 21.36 -7.03
CA LEU A 80 -21.99 19.98 -7.45
C LEU A 80 -21.19 19.15 -6.43
N ILE A 81 -20.18 19.76 -5.80
CA ILE A 81 -19.36 19.11 -4.77
C ILE A 81 -19.81 19.45 -3.33
N SER A 82 -20.93 20.18 -3.17
CA SER A 82 -21.52 20.51 -1.87
C SER A 82 -20.59 21.28 -0.92
N VAL A 83 -19.84 22.26 -1.45
CA VAL A 83 -18.98 23.15 -0.65
C VAL A 83 -19.76 23.83 0.47
N GLY A 84 -19.17 23.88 1.66
CA GLY A 84 -19.76 24.52 2.85
C GLY A 84 -20.84 23.68 3.55
N ARG A 85 -21.06 22.43 3.12
CA ARG A 85 -21.99 21.48 3.77
C ARG A 85 -21.22 20.26 4.28
N PRO A 86 -21.50 19.75 5.49
CA PRO A 86 -20.83 18.56 5.99
C PRO A 86 -21.25 17.32 5.18
N ILE A 87 -20.28 16.56 4.68
CA ILE A 87 -20.52 15.36 3.87
C ILE A 87 -20.26 14.11 4.73
N LYS A 88 -21.32 13.52 5.26
CA LYS A 88 -21.24 12.22 5.97
C LYS A 88 -21.61 11.04 5.07
N ILE A 89 -22.50 11.27 4.10
CA ILE A 89 -23.04 10.24 3.19
C ILE A 89 -22.99 10.78 1.77
N ILE A 90 -22.58 9.92 0.82
CA ILE A 90 -22.52 10.27 -0.60
C ILE A 90 -23.90 10.09 -1.24
N LEU A 91 -24.60 11.22 -1.44
CA LEU A 91 -25.96 11.25 -2.01
C LEU A 91 -25.99 11.53 -3.51
N THR A 92 -25.01 12.26 -4.03
CA THR A 92 -25.00 12.79 -5.41
C THR A 92 -23.67 12.47 -6.13
N PRO A 93 -23.30 11.19 -6.27
CA PRO A 93 -21.97 10.80 -6.72
C PRO A 93 -21.61 11.31 -8.13
N GLU A 94 -22.55 11.26 -9.07
CA GLU A 94 -22.33 11.75 -10.44
C GLU A 94 -22.07 13.26 -10.49
N ARG A 95 -22.83 14.03 -9.70
CA ARG A 95 -22.66 15.49 -9.58
C ARG A 95 -21.28 15.83 -9.01
N MET A 96 -20.90 15.17 -7.93
CA MET A 96 -19.59 15.34 -7.30
C MET A 96 -18.46 14.99 -8.27
N SER A 97 -18.60 13.90 -9.04
CA SER A 97 -17.62 13.50 -10.05
C SER A 97 -17.48 14.55 -11.16
N ILE A 98 -18.60 15.09 -11.65
CA ILE A 98 -18.58 16.18 -12.64
C ILE A 98 -17.91 17.43 -12.08
N GLY A 99 -18.28 17.86 -10.88
CA GLY A 99 -17.74 19.08 -10.26
C GLY A 99 -16.23 19.00 -10.03
N LEU A 100 -15.74 17.88 -9.46
CA LEU A 100 -14.31 17.66 -9.26
C LEU A 100 -13.53 17.62 -10.58
N ARG A 101 -14.03 16.89 -11.58
CA ARG A 101 -13.35 16.79 -12.88
C ARG A 101 -13.37 18.12 -13.63
N ALA A 102 -14.46 18.89 -13.54
CA ALA A 102 -14.55 20.23 -14.11
C ALA A 102 -13.54 21.19 -13.46
N PHE A 103 -13.43 21.18 -12.13
CA PHE A 103 -12.43 21.98 -11.42
C PHE A 103 -11.01 21.70 -11.92
N LEU A 104 -10.62 20.42 -12.00
CA LEU A 104 -9.28 20.02 -12.42
C LEU A 104 -8.97 20.37 -13.88
N VAL A 105 -9.95 20.15 -14.78
CA VAL A 105 -9.80 20.47 -16.21
C VAL A 105 -9.73 21.98 -16.43
N VAL A 106 -10.51 22.78 -15.71
CA VAL A 106 -10.43 24.25 -15.79
C VAL A 106 -9.07 24.74 -15.27
N ALA A 107 -8.61 24.23 -14.13
CA ALA A 107 -7.30 24.59 -13.59
C ALA A 107 -6.17 24.27 -14.56
N ASP A 108 -6.24 23.12 -15.24
CA ASP A 108 -5.27 22.73 -16.26
C ASP A 108 -5.28 23.65 -17.50
N SER A 109 -6.45 23.93 -18.09
CA SER A 109 -6.54 24.84 -19.24
C SER A 109 -6.00 26.23 -18.94
N LEU A 110 -6.23 26.75 -17.73
CA LEU A 110 -5.68 28.03 -17.29
C LEU A 110 -4.15 27.99 -17.15
N GLN A 111 -3.57 26.86 -16.68
CA GLN A 111 -2.11 26.71 -16.60
C GLN A 111 -1.44 26.61 -17.96
N GLN A 112 -2.05 25.86 -18.88
CA GLN A 112 -1.54 25.68 -20.24
C GLN A 112 -1.69 26.94 -21.09
N LYS A 113 -2.43 27.95 -20.60
CA LYS A 113 -2.84 29.13 -21.38
C LYS A 113 -3.49 28.70 -22.70
N GLU A 114 -4.26 27.60 -22.65
CA GLU A 114 -4.99 27.13 -23.82
C GLU A 114 -5.89 28.27 -24.32
N GLY A 115 -5.82 28.55 -25.63
CA GLY A 115 -6.72 29.48 -26.28
C GLY A 115 -8.17 28.98 -26.26
N TYR A 116 -9.03 29.59 -27.06
CA TYR A 116 -10.42 29.15 -27.15
C TYR A 116 -10.51 27.66 -27.50
N PRO A 117 -11.24 26.85 -26.71
CA PRO A 117 -11.37 25.42 -27.00
C PRO A 117 -11.98 25.24 -28.40
N PRO A 118 -11.57 24.23 -29.18
CA PRO A 118 -12.09 24.03 -30.52
C PRO A 118 -13.59 23.71 -30.48
N MET A 119 -14.32 24.13 -31.52
CA MET A 119 -15.75 23.87 -31.63
C MET A 119 -16.03 22.36 -31.56
N PRO A 120 -17.03 21.92 -30.76
CA PRO A 120 -17.38 20.50 -30.66
C PRO A 120 -17.71 19.85 -32.00
N ARG A 121 -16.91 18.86 -32.39
CA ARG A 121 -17.20 18.01 -33.56
C ARG A 121 -18.18 16.91 -33.17
N THR A 122 -19.02 16.50 -34.13
CA THR A 122 -19.85 15.30 -33.97
C THR A 122 -18.94 14.10 -33.75
N VAL A 123 -19.12 13.40 -32.63
CA VAL A 123 -18.39 12.17 -32.36
C VAL A 123 -18.88 11.13 -33.36
N GLY A 124 -18.03 10.80 -34.35
CA GLY A 124 -18.36 9.76 -35.33
C GLY A 124 -18.64 8.44 -34.62
N VAL A 125 -19.76 7.80 -34.96
CA VAL A 125 -20.01 6.40 -34.57
C VAL A 125 -19.17 5.56 -35.52
N LEU A 126 -18.02 5.04 -35.04
CA LEU A 126 -17.32 4.00 -35.76
C LEU A 126 -18.09 2.67 -35.58
N PRO A 127 -18.12 1.77 -36.59
CA PRO A 127 -18.83 0.49 -36.50
C PRO A 127 -18.29 -0.46 -35.43
N SER A 128 -17.17 -0.15 -34.80
CA SER A 128 -16.57 -0.88 -33.69
C SER A 128 -16.49 0.05 -32.47
N GLY A 129 -17.01 -0.41 -31.33
CA GLY A 129 -17.17 0.34 -30.08
C GLY A 129 -15.90 0.85 -29.40
N ASN A 130 -14.80 1.04 -30.13
CA ASN A 130 -13.61 1.72 -29.65
C ASN A 130 -13.75 3.23 -29.90
N THR A 131 -14.35 3.94 -28.95
CA THR A 131 -14.10 5.38 -28.84
C THR A 131 -12.59 5.60 -28.73
N LEU A 132 -12.02 6.42 -29.63
CA LEU A 132 -10.64 6.90 -29.57
C LEU A 132 -10.29 7.22 -28.11
N ARG A 133 -9.44 6.39 -27.51
CA ARG A 133 -8.85 6.65 -26.20
C ARG A 133 -7.97 7.88 -26.36
N VAL A 134 -8.55 9.07 -26.19
CA VAL A 134 -7.76 10.25 -25.83
C VAL A 134 -7.01 9.82 -24.59
N LYS A 135 -5.69 9.69 -24.72
CA LYS A 135 -4.80 9.26 -23.65
C LYS A 135 -5.08 10.21 -22.48
N LYS A 136 -5.78 9.72 -21.46
CA LYS A 136 -6.03 10.45 -20.21
C LYS A 136 -4.70 10.50 -19.48
N THR A 137 -3.80 11.35 -19.93
CA THR A 137 -2.65 11.74 -19.14
C THR A 137 -3.21 12.74 -18.15
N PHE A 138 -3.62 12.27 -16.97
CA PHE A 138 -3.84 13.17 -15.86
C PHE A 138 -2.55 13.99 -15.69
N ILE A 139 -2.67 15.31 -15.53
CA ILE A 139 -1.52 16.17 -15.29
C ILE A 139 -0.97 15.80 -13.92
N ASN A 140 0.23 15.24 -13.92
CA ASN A 140 0.91 14.76 -12.71
C ASN A 140 1.43 15.89 -11.81
N LYS A 141 1.42 17.15 -12.26
CA LYS A 141 1.90 18.29 -11.47
C LYS A 141 0.82 18.80 -10.49
N VAL A 142 1.04 18.69 -9.18
CA VAL A 142 0.12 19.25 -8.14
C VAL A 142 -0.30 20.68 -8.45
N LEU A 143 -1.57 20.96 -8.21
CA LEU A 143 -2.08 22.33 -8.15
C LEU A 143 -1.68 22.89 -6.80
N THR A 144 -0.52 23.53 -6.69
CA THR A 144 -0.11 24.16 -5.42
C THR A 144 -0.92 25.44 -5.19
N GLU A 145 -0.93 25.95 -3.96
CA GLU A 145 -1.60 27.21 -3.65
C GLU A 145 -1.02 28.38 -4.46
N ASP A 146 0.30 28.42 -4.64
CA ASP A 146 0.97 29.42 -5.50
C ASP A 146 0.57 29.28 -6.96
N THR A 147 0.45 28.03 -7.44
CA THR A 147 -0.02 27.77 -8.79
C THR A 147 -1.47 28.22 -8.95
N ALA A 148 -2.33 27.94 -7.96
CA ALA A 148 -3.72 28.40 -7.93
C ALA A 148 -3.81 29.94 -7.89
N LYS A 149 -2.94 30.62 -7.14
CA LYS A 149 -2.81 32.09 -7.14
C LYS A 149 -2.42 32.60 -8.54
N SER A 150 -1.42 32.00 -9.17
CA SER A 150 -0.93 32.42 -10.50
C SER A 150 -1.96 32.32 -11.62
N ILE A 151 -2.90 31.38 -11.52
CA ILE A 151 -3.96 31.16 -12.52
C ILE A 151 -5.31 31.78 -12.11
N GLY A 152 -5.36 32.57 -11.04
CA GLY A 152 -6.59 33.23 -10.57
C GLY A 152 -7.65 32.31 -9.95
N MET A 153 -7.24 31.15 -9.44
CA MET A 153 -8.11 30.13 -8.83
C MET A 153 -8.03 30.07 -7.29
N SER A 154 -7.18 30.89 -6.67
CA SER A 154 -6.92 30.88 -5.22
C SER A 154 -8.18 30.96 -4.36
N GLN A 155 -9.12 31.83 -4.73
CA GLN A 155 -10.36 32.06 -3.98
C GLN A 155 -11.32 30.86 -3.93
N TYR A 156 -11.15 29.88 -4.84
CA TYR A 156 -11.97 28.66 -4.88
C TYR A 156 -11.21 27.46 -4.32
N TYR A 157 -9.89 27.44 -4.53
CA TYR A 157 -9.02 26.30 -4.29
C TYR A 157 -9.14 25.75 -2.86
N PHE A 158 -9.08 26.60 -1.84
CA PHE A 158 -9.24 26.19 -0.44
C PHE A 158 -10.56 25.45 -0.17
N TYR A 159 -11.68 26.02 -0.61
CA TYR A 159 -13.01 25.43 -0.40
C TYR A 159 -13.18 24.10 -1.12
N VAL A 160 -12.64 23.98 -2.33
CA VAL A 160 -12.66 22.73 -3.09
C VAL A 160 -11.83 21.65 -2.40
N ARG A 161 -10.64 21.96 -1.88
CA ARG A 161 -9.81 21.01 -1.13
C ARG A 161 -10.50 20.51 0.13
N LYS A 162 -11.18 21.38 0.86
CA LYS A 162 -11.94 21.01 2.06
C LYS A 162 -13.12 20.09 1.74
N ALA A 163 -13.92 20.43 0.71
CA ALA A 163 -15.00 19.55 0.28
C ALA A 163 -14.46 18.20 -0.26
N PHE A 164 -13.32 18.22 -0.94
CA PHE A 164 -12.65 17.02 -1.42
C PHE A 164 -12.19 16.10 -0.29
N ASP A 165 -11.66 16.66 0.80
CA ASP A 165 -11.33 15.95 2.04
C ASP A 165 -12.56 15.22 2.62
N ASP A 166 -13.68 15.93 2.76
CA ASP A 166 -14.93 15.37 3.29
C ASP A 166 -15.48 14.24 2.39
N ILE A 167 -15.41 14.41 1.06
CA ILE A 167 -15.81 13.37 0.09
C ILE A 167 -14.96 12.11 0.25
N LEU A 168 -13.63 12.25 0.33
CA LEU A 168 -12.72 11.11 0.50
C LEU A 168 -12.97 10.37 1.82
N LYS A 169 -13.16 11.10 2.94
CA LYS A 169 -13.49 10.50 4.24
C LYS A 169 -14.79 9.72 4.19
N ALA A 170 -15.84 10.30 3.62
CA ALA A 170 -17.14 9.64 3.51
C ALA A 170 -17.07 8.37 2.64
N LEU A 171 -16.30 8.41 1.54
CA LEU A 171 -16.08 7.26 0.66
C LEU A 171 -15.26 6.16 1.31
N ASP A 172 -14.15 6.47 2.01
CA ASP A 172 -13.32 5.46 2.68
C ASP A 172 -14.12 4.69 3.75
N VAL A 173 -14.91 5.41 4.55
CA VAL A 173 -15.73 4.81 5.62
C VAL A 173 -16.81 3.88 5.07
N GLN A 174 -17.49 4.27 3.99
CA GLN A 174 -18.64 3.51 3.46
C GLN A 174 -18.26 2.45 2.44
N TYR A 175 -17.22 2.71 1.64
CA TYR A 175 -16.90 1.94 0.44
C TYR A 175 -15.42 1.62 0.31
N GLY A 176 -14.53 2.16 1.15
CA GLY A 176 -13.11 1.77 1.18
C GLY A 176 -12.89 0.57 2.09
N ARG A 177 -12.86 0.82 3.40
CA ARG A 177 -12.58 -0.20 4.43
C ARG A 177 -13.51 -1.42 4.36
N PRO A 178 -14.84 -1.29 4.19
CA PRO A 178 -15.73 -2.45 4.17
C PRO A 178 -15.56 -3.36 2.95
N LEU A 179 -14.94 -2.85 1.88
CA LEU A 179 -14.75 -3.55 0.60
C LEU A 179 -13.27 -3.91 0.35
N MET A 180 -12.48 -4.04 1.42
CA MET A 180 -11.13 -4.58 1.32
C MET A 180 -11.17 -6.11 1.17
N MET A 181 -10.24 -6.67 0.39
CA MET A 181 -10.07 -8.11 0.19
C MET A 181 -9.56 -8.83 1.43
N THR A 182 -8.94 -8.09 2.37
CA THR A 182 -8.46 -8.62 3.67
C THR A 182 -9.59 -8.74 4.70
N THR A 183 -10.78 -8.20 4.41
CA THR A 183 -11.95 -8.37 5.28
C THR A 183 -12.52 -9.77 5.12
N VAL A 184 -12.48 -10.58 6.18
CA VAL A 184 -12.89 -11.99 6.18
C VAL A 184 -14.31 -12.20 5.61
N GLN A 185 -15.23 -11.27 5.86
CA GLN A 185 -16.61 -11.31 5.34
C GLN A 185 -16.73 -11.20 3.80
N ASN A 186 -15.64 -10.87 3.12
CA ASN A 186 -15.58 -10.68 1.67
C ASN A 186 -14.89 -11.85 0.93
N ALA A 187 -14.27 -12.80 1.65
CA ALA A 187 -13.40 -13.83 1.05
C ALA A 187 -14.06 -14.69 -0.05
N ASN A 188 -15.38 -14.87 0.01
CA ASN A 188 -16.16 -15.70 -0.93
C ASN A 188 -17.14 -14.88 -1.79
N LYS A 189 -17.00 -13.55 -1.83
CA LYS A 189 -17.89 -12.68 -2.60
C LYS A 189 -17.19 -12.21 -3.85
N GLU A 190 -17.89 -12.22 -4.98
CA GLU A 190 -17.35 -11.65 -6.20
C GLU A 190 -17.46 -10.12 -6.20
N PRO A 191 -16.48 -9.39 -6.77
CA PRO A 191 -16.54 -7.94 -6.90
C PRO A 191 -17.79 -7.46 -7.63
N ASP A 192 -18.20 -8.18 -8.67
CA ASP A 192 -19.37 -7.86 -9.49
C ASP A 192 -20.68 -7.91 -8.70
N ASP A 193 -20.77 -8.74 -7.65
CA ASP A 193 -21.95 -8.79 -6.77
C ASP A 193 -21.97 -7.63 -5.75
N MET A 194 -20.78 -7.24 -5.28
CA MET A 194 -20.62 -6.20 -4.26
C MET A 194 -20.73 -4.78 -4.81
N ILE A 195 -20.41 -4.58 -6.10
CA ILE A 195 -20.34 -3.29 -6.78
C ILE A 195 -21.49 -3.16 -7.79
N THR A 196 -22.73 -3.30 -7.30
CA THR A 196 -23.95 -3.22 -8.11
C THR A 196 -24.84 -2.03 -7.73
N GLY A 197 -25.83 -1.75 -8.59
CA GLY A 197 -26.92 -0.81 -8.33
C GLY A 197 -26.43 0.56 -7.85
N GLU A 198 -26.90 0.97 -6.66
CA GLU A 198 -26.59 2.28 -6.07
C GLU A 198 -25.15 2.43 -5.56
N ARG A 199 -24.37 1.34 -5.46
CA ARG A 199 -22.96 1.40 -5.04
C ARG A 199 -22.04 1.79 -6.18
N LYS A 200 -22.34 1.32 -7.40
CA LYS A 200 -21.49 1.52 -8.57
C LYS A 200 -21.15 3.00 -8.83
N PRO A 201 -22.10 3.95 -8.86
CA PRO A 201 -21.77 5.37 -9.04
C PRO A 201 -20.86 5.94 -7.93
N LYS A 202 -20.94 5.40 -6.71
CA LYS A 202 -20.13 5.85 -5.58
C LYS A 202 -18.70 5.31 -5.67
N ILE A 203 -18.52 4.08 -6.16
CA ILE A 203 -17.19 3.54 -6.52
C ILE A 203 -16.60 4.32 -7.70
N ASP A 204 -17.38 4.66 -8.72
CA ASP A 204 -16.93 5.49 -9.85
C ASP A 204 -16.48 6.90 -9.39
N LEU A 205 -17.20 7.48 -8.42
CA LEU A 205 -16.76 8.70 -7.75
C LEU A 205 -15.45 8.46 -6.99
N PHE A 206 -15.30 7.34 -6.27
CA PHE A 206 -14.09 7.05 -5.52
C PHE A 206 -12.87 6.92 -6.44
N ARG A 207 -13.00 6.22 -7.58
CA ARG A 207 -11.99 6.17 -8.63
C ARG A 207 -11.61 7.58 -9.10
N THR A 208 -12.61 8.44 -9.34
CA THR A 208 -12.39 9.84 -9.71
C THR A 208 -11.59 10.60 -8.63
N CYS A 209 -11.93 10.40 -7.36
CA CYS A 209 -11.27 11.08 -6.25
C CYS A 209 -9.84 10.60 -6.07
N VAL A 210 -9.61 9.28 -6.06
CA VAL A 210 -8.25 8.71 -5.94
C VAL A 210 -7.35 9.21 -7.07
N ALA A 211 -7.81 9.15 -8.32
CA ALA A 211 -7.06 9.67 -9.47
C ALA A 211 -6.75 11.17 -9.39
N ALA A 212 -7.56 11.94 -8.64
CA ALA A 212 -7.37 13.37 -8.44
C ALA A 212 -6.34 13.71 -7.36
N VAL A 213 -6.04 12.81 -6.42
CA VAL A 213 -5.18 13.08 -5.26
C VAL A 213 -3.81 13.66 -5.63
N PRO A 214 -3.07 13.11 -6.63
CA PRO A 214 -1.75 13.66 -7.00
C PRO A 214 -1.83 15.07 -7.58
N ARG A 215 -3.01 15.58 -7.92
CA ARG A 215 -3.21 16.92 -8.47
C ARG A 215 -3.86 17.87 -7.45
N LEU A 216 -4.73 17.34 -6.60
CA LEU A 216 -5.52 18.05 -5.60
C LEU A 216 -5.38 17.33 -4.26
N ILE A 217 -4.33 17.67 -3.50
CA ILE A 217 -4.13 17.13 -2.16
C ILE A 217 -5.25 17.68 -1.25
N PRO A 218 -6.00 16.84 -0.51
CA PRO A 218 -7.06 17.31 0.39
C PRO A 218 -6.51 18.27 1.46
N ASP A 219 -7.38 19.12 2.01
CA ASP A 219 -7.04 20.03 3.11
C ASP A 219 -7.86 19.59 4.34
N GLY A 220 -7.21 18.89 5.28
CA GLY A 220 -7.86 18.31 6.46
C GLY A 220 -7.35 16.93 6.87
N MET A 221 -6.83 16.13 5.94
CA MET A 221 -6.11 14.88 6.22
C MET A 221 -4.63 15.16 6.52
N ARG A 222 -4.06 14.45 7.51
CA ARG A 222 -2.61 14.39 7.68
C ARG A 222 -2.00 13.60 6.51
N ARG A 223 -0.75 13.88 6.14
CA ARG A 223 -0.03 13.14 5.08
C ARG A 223 -0.11 11.62 5.30
N GLN A 224 0.09 11.20 6.54
CA GLN A 224 0.03 9.80 6.96
C GLN A 224 -1.37 9.19 6.74
N ASP A 225 -2.45 9.90 7.06
CA ASP A 225 -3.82 9.41 6.87
C ASP A 225 -4.16 9.22 5.39
N LEU A 226 -3.69 10.15 4.55
CA LEU A 226 -3.89 10.07 3.09
C LEU A 226 -3.12 8.89 2.49
N VAL A 227 -1.85 8.71 2.88
CA VAL A 227 -1.04 7.56 2.45
C VAL A 227 -1.67 6.25 2.93
N ASP A 228 -2.13 6.19 4.18
CA ASP A 228 -2.78 5.01 4.78
C ASP A 228 -4.09 4.66 4.05
N LEU A 229 -4.91 5.66 3.70
CA LEU A 229 -6.10 5.48 2.86
C LEU A 229 -5.73 4.89 1.49
N LEU A 230 -4.81 5.52 0.77
CA LEU A 230 -4.41 5.05 -0.56
C LEU A 230 -3.77 3.65 -0.50
N SER A 231 -3.00 3.36 0.54
CA SER A 231 -2.37 2.05 0.76
C SER A 231 -3.43 0.96 0.94
N ARG A 232 -4.45 1.18 1.78
CA ARG A 232 -5.59 0.25 1.91
C ARG A 232 -6.30 -0.01 0.60
N LEU A 233 -6.47 1.03 -0.22
CA LEU A 233 -7.16 0.88 -1.51
C LEU A 233 -6.39 0.01 -2.51
N THR A 234 -5.10 -0.28 -2.30
CA THR A 234 -4.34 -1.24 -3.13
C THR A 234 -4.80 -2.70 -2.98
N VAL A 235 -5.59 -3.00 -1.95
CA VAL A 235 -6.22 -4.32 -1.72
C VAL A 235 -7.75 -4.25 -1.70
N HIS A 236 -8.32 -3.30 -2.43
CA HIS A 236 -9.77 -3.15 -2.59
C HIS A 236 -10.35 -4.18 -3.59
N MET A 237 -11.62 -4.58 -3.41
CA MET A 237 -12.31 -5.54 -4.30
C MET A 237 -12.36 -5.06 -5.76
N ASP A 238 -12.48 -3.75 -5.96
CA ASP A 238 -12.46 -3.11 -7.28
C ASP A 238 -11.06 -3.00 -7.89
N GLU A 239 -10.84 -3.63 -9.04
CA GLU A 239 -9.54 -3.65 -9.71
C GLU A 239 -9.08 -2.28 -10.23
N GLU A 240 -9.99 -1.49 -10.82
CA GLU A 240 -9.64 -0.17 -11.35
C GLU A 240 -9.26 0.78 -10.19
N LEU A 241 -9.98 0.74 -9.08
CA LEU A 241 -9.65 1.53 -7.88
C LEU A 241 -8.28 1.13 -7.30
N ARG A 242 -7.94 -0.17 -7.27
CA ARG A 242 -6.60 -0.64 -6.87
C ARG A 242 -5.51 -0.05 -7.75
N GLY A 243 -5.70 -0.11 -9.08
CA GLY A 243 -4.75 0.45 -10.05
C GLY A 243 -4.56 1.96 -9.89
N LEU A 244 -5.65 2.69 -9.67
CA LEU A 244 -5.61 4.15 -9.44
C LEU A 244 -4.95 4.52 -8.11
N ALA A 245 -5.18 3.75 -7.04
CA ALA A 245 -4.56 3.99 -5.74
C ALA A 245 -3.04 3.80 -5.81
N PHE A 246 -2.60 2.71 -6.43
CA PHE A 246 -1.20 2.45 -6.72
C PHE A 246 -0.57 3.58 -7.56
N GLN A 247 -1.20 3.96 -8.67
CA GLN A 247 -0.70 5.03 -9.53
C GLN A 247 -0.62 6.37 -8.79
N SER A 248 -1.58 6.65 -7.90
CA SER A 248 -1.60 7.88 -7.12
C SER A 248 -0.43 7.96 -6.15
N LEU A 249 -0.14 6.88 -5.43
CA LEU A 249 1.06 6.78 -4.57
C LEU A 249 2.35 6.93 -5.39
N GLN A 250 2.45 6.28 -6.55
CA GLN A 250 3.62 6.42 -7.42
C GLN A 250 3.83 7.86 -7.91
N ASN A 251 2.76 8.53 -8.37
CA ASN A 251 2.83 9.93 -8.80
C ASN A 251 3.26 10.82 -7.63
N MET A 252 2.71 10.59 -6.43
CA MET A 252 3.11 11.35 -5.25
C MET A 252 4.62 11.22 -4.95
N MET A 253 5.19 10.00 -5.06
CA MET A 253 6.64 9.80 -4.87
C MET A 253 7.52 10.45 -5.96
N LEU A 254 7.02 10.50 -7.19
CA LEU A 254 7.72 11.08 -8.33
C LEU A 254 7.74 12.61 -8.26
N ASP A 255 6.55 13.19 -8.08
CA ASP A 255 6.33 14.63 -8.18
C ASP A 255 6.68 15.36 -6.88
N PHE A 256 6.62 14.69 -5.72
CA PHE A 256 6.93 15.26 -4.40
C PHE A 256 8.03 14.46 -3.68
N PRO A 257 9.30 14.89 -3.80
CA PRO A 257 10.39 14.24 -3.09
C PRO A 257 10.16 14.09 -1.58
N GLU A 258 9.49 15.05 -0.95
CA GLU A 258 9.20 15.10 0.50
C GLU A 258 8.10 14.13 0.97
N TRP A 259 7.44 13.43 0.05
CA TRP A 259 6.45 12.40 0.37
C TRP A 259 7.02 10.98 0.25
N ARG A 260 8.27 10.80 -0.20
CA ARG A 260 8.82 9.47 -0.50
C ARG A 260 8.92 8.62 0.76
N GLU A 261 9.47 9.19 1.82
CA GLU A 261 9.56 8.61 3.15
C GLU A 261 8.18 8.29 3.73
N ASP A 262 7.21 9.21 3.60
CA ASP A 262 5.83 8.99 4.08
C ASP A 262 5.15 7.83 3.34
N VAL A 263 5.28 7.78 2.00
CA VAL A 263 4.67 6.73 1.17
C VAL A 263 5.27 5.37 1.51
N ILE A 264 6.59 5.27 1.62
CA ILE A 264 7.26 4.01 1.98
C ILE A 264 6.86 3.56 3.39
N GLN A 265 6.96 4.45 4.38
CA GLN A 265 6.63 4.11 5.77
C GLN A 265 5.14 3.76 5.90
N GLY A 266 4.25 4.58 5.36
CA GLY A 266 2.80 4.35 5.42
C GLY A 266 2.39 3.06 4.72
N PHE A 267 3.01 2.72 3.59
CA PHE A 267 2.74 1.47 2.89
C PHE A 267 3.26 0.25 3.64
N ILE A 268 4.44 0.34 4.29
CA ILE A 268 4.92 -0.72 5.19
C ILE A 268 3.95 -0.90 6.36
N GLN A 269 3.51 0.17 7.02
CA GLN A 269 2.54 0.09 8.12
C GLN A 269 1.23 -0.57 7.67
N PHE A 270 0.77 -0.26 6.46
CA PHE A 270 -0.37 -0.95 5.84
C PHE A 270 -0.13 -2.46 5.70
N ILE A 271 1.02 -2.89 5.15
CA ILE A 271 1.37 -4.31 5.02
C ILE A 271 1.33 -5.01 6.39
N LEU A 272 1.89 -4.36 7.42
CA LEU A 272 1.98 -4.93 8.76
C LEU A 272 0.62 -5.04 9.46
N ARG A 273 -0.29 -4.09 9.25
CA ARG A 273 -1.59 -4.03 9.94
C ARG A 273 -2.68 -4.82 9.22
N GLU A 274 -2.73 -4.75 7.89
CA GLU A 274 -3.87 -5.23 7.09
C GLU A 274 -3.58 -6.51 6.31
N VAL A 275 -2.31 -6.81 5.98
CA VAL A 275 -1.93 -7.93 5.11
C VAL A 275 -1.19 -9.00 5.91
N ASN A 276 -1.94 -9.92 6.50
CA ASN A 276 -1.40 -11.04 7.27
C ASN A 276 -0.90 -12.20 6.37
N ASP A 277 -0.26 -13.19 6.97
CA ASP A 277 0.34 -14.33 6.26
C ASP A 277 -0.69 -15.35 5.73
N THR A 278 -1.96 -15.25 6.13
CA THR A 278 -3.06 -16.09 5.59
C THR A 278 -3.53 -15.62 4.21
N PHE A 279 -3.11 -14.42 3.77
CA PHE A 279 -3.35 -13.92 2.41
C PHE A 279 -2.06 -13.86 1.57
N PRO A 280 -1.43 -15.00 1.25
CA PRO A 280 -0.09 -15.00 0.66
C PRO A 280 0.00 -14.32 -0.71
N GLN A 281 -1.06 -14.35 -1.51
CA GLN A 281 -1.10 -13.63 -2.80
C GLN A 281 -1.14 -12.11 -2.60
N LEU A 282 -1.90 -11.63 -1.60
CA LEU A 282 -1.95 -10.21 -1.27
C LEU A 282 -0.61 -9.74 -0.69
N LEU A 283 0.03 -10.56 0.14
CA LEU A 283 1.37 -10.28 0.66
C LEU A 283 2.40 -10.14 -0.47
N ASP A 284 2.47 -11.10 -1.39
CA ASP A 284 3.38 -11.04 -2.54
C ASP A 284 3.09 -9.80 -3.41
N ASN A 285 1.82 -9.47 -3.65
CA ASN A 285 1.46 -8.27 -4.40
C ASN A 285 1.87 -6.98 -3.68
N ALA A 286 1.67 -6.91 -2.37
CA ALA A 286 2.09 -5.75 -1.60
C ALA A 286 3.62 -5.59 -1.60
N LEU A 287 4.39 -6.67 -1.45
CA LEU A 287 5.84 -6.62 -1.57
C LEU A 287 6.31 -6.20 -2.97
N ARG A 288 5.61 -6.60 -4.04
CA ARG A 288 5.87 -6.10 -5.41
C ARG A 288 5.62 -4.60 -5.53
N VAL A 289 4.54 -4.10 -4.93
CA VAL A 289 4.24 -2.65 -4.91
C VAL A 289 5.32 -1.89 -4.15
N LEU A 290 5.77 -2.38 -2.99
CA LEU A 290 6.87 -1.78 -2.23
C LEU A 290 8.17 -1.75 -3.06
N LEU A 291 8.50 -2.84 -3.74
CA LEU A 291 9.64 -2.91 -4.66
C LEU A 291 9.53 -1.89 -5.80
N GLN A 292 8.33 -1.70 -6.36
CA GLN A 292 8.07 -0.70 -7.39
C GLN A 292 8.23 0.72 -6.85
N PHE A 293 7.81 1.01 -5.62
CA PHE A 293 8.04 2.31 -4.98
C PHE A 293 9.53 2.62 -4.82
N LEU A 294 10.33 1.65 -4.36
CA LEU A 294 11.79 1.80 -4.28
C LEU A 294 12.43 2.00 -5.65
N THR A 295 11.97 1.25 -6.66
CA THR A 295 12.42 1.39 -8.05
C THR A 295 12.10 2.79 -8.60
N THR A 296 10.89 3.30 -8.34
CA THR A 296 10.46 4.64 -8.71
C THR A 296 11.35 5.70 -8.03
N TRP A 297 11.64 5.54 -6.73
CA TRP A 297 12.54 6.44 -6.00
C TRP A 297 13.95 6.42 -6.61
N LYS A 298 14.53 5.25 -6.83
CA LYS A 298 15.84 5.08 -7.48
C LYS A 298 15.88 5.78 -8.83
N ASN A 299 14.88 5.55 -9.68
CA ASN A 299 14.83 6.14 -11.03
C ASN A 299 14.74 7.67 -10.97
N ALA A 300 13.94 8.21 -10.05
CA ALA A 300 13.81 9.66 -9.84
C ALA A 300 15.10 10.32 -9.32
N LEU A 301 16.03 9.55 -8.73
CA LEU A 301 17.34 10.03 -8.31
C LEU A 301 18.34 10.08 -9.44
N ASN A 302 18.30 9.09 -10.34
CA ASN A 302 19.17 9.05 -11.51
C ASN A 302 18.86 10.17 -12.51
N THR A 303 17.60 10.64 -12.57
CA THR A 303 17.19 11.74 -13.45
C THR A 303 17.46 13.12 -12.86
N ASN A 304 17.42 13.27 -11.54
CA ASN A 304 17.64 14.55 -10.86
C ASN A 304 19.10 14.69 -10.41
N SER A 305 19.97 15.12 -11.33
CA SER A 305 21.41 15.30 -11.09
C SER A 305 21.77 16.50 -10.20
N VAL A 306 20.81 17.35 -9.83
CA VAL A 306 21.05 18.49 -8.93
C VAL A 306 20.84 18.06 -7.49
N LYS A 307 21.94 17.79 -6.78
CA LYS A 307 21.94 17.60 -5.32
C LYS A 307 21.56 18.92 -4.65
N LYS A 308 20.27 19.12 -4.37
CA LYS A 308 19.86 20.16 -3.41
C LYS A 308 20.34 19.75 -2.03
N GLU A 309 20.80 20.71 -1.22
CA GLU A 309 21.08 20.46 0.19
C GLU A 309 19.81 19.93 0.86
N VAL A 310 19.91 18.73 1.43
CA VAL A 310 18.85 18.07 2.19
C VAL A 310 19.12 18.34 3.67
N SER A 311 18.11 18.77 4.42
CA SER A 311 18.25 19.00 5.86
C SER A 311 18.59 17.71 6.61
N GLU A 312 19.36 17.83 7.70
CA GLU A 312 19.76 16.68 8.54
C GLU A 312 18.54 15.89 9.04
N ILE A 313 17.49 16.58 9.50
CA ILE A 313 16.22 15.97 9.94
C ILE A 313 15.62 15.06 8.85
N ARG A 314 15.68 15.50 7.59
CA ARG A 314 15.11 14.73 6.49
C ARG A 314 16.00 13.53 6.13
N ILE A 315 17.32 13.68 6.22
CA ILE A 315 18.25 12.54 6.09
C ILE A 315 17.93 11.49 7.16
N GLU A 316 17.71 11.88 8.41
CA GLU A 316 17.33 10.95 9.48
C GLU A 316 16.00 10.23 9.18
N GLN A 317 14.97 10.95 8.72
CA GLN A 317 13.68 10.38 8.34
C GLN A 317 13.81 9.35 7.20
N MET A 318 14.63 9.67 6.20
CA MET A 318 14.90 8.80 5.07
C MET A 318 15.71 7.56 5.48
N THR A 319 16.75 7.74 6.29
CA THR A 319 17.55 6.64 6.87
C THR A 319 16.64 5.69 7.66
N SER A 320 15.77 6.23 8.53
CA SER A 320 14.81 5.45 9.29
C SER A 320 13.83 4.68 8.39
N ALA A 321 13.29 5.33 7.34
CA ALA A 321 12.41 4.68 6.37
C ALA A 321 13.10 3.52 5.64
N LEU A 322 14.35 3.71 5.21
CA LEU A 322 15.10 2.69 4.46
C LEU A 322 15.51 1.52 5.36
N HIS A 323 15.93 1.76 6.61
CA HIS A 323 16.17 0.66 7.56
C HIS A 323 14.88 -0.08 7.95
N LEU A 324 13.72 0.59 7.95
CA LEU A 324 12.43 -0.09 8.12
C LEU A 324 12.13 -1.02 6.93
N VAL A 325 12.48 -0.61 5.71
CA VAL A 325 12.39 -1.45 4.51
C VAL A 325 13.31 -2.68 4.63
N GLU A 326 14.53 -2.50 5.15
CA GLU A 326 15.43 -3.63 5.43
C GLU A 326 14.86 -4.55 6.50
N GLY A 327 14.28 -4.00 7.57
CA GLY A 327 13.66 -4.74 8.66
C GLY A 327 12.50 -5.61 8.19
N ILE A 328 11.57 -5.08 7.38
CA ILE A 328 10.48 -5.89 6.81
C ILE A 328 11.03 -6.96 5.86
N ALA A 329 12.01 -6.64 5.01
CA ALA A 329 12.57 -7.61 4.08
C ALA A 329 13.29 -8.75 4.81
N LEU A 330 14.02 -8.47 5.90
CA LEU A 330 14.61 -9.49 6.77
C LEU A 330 13.56 -10.46 7.33
N VAL A 331 12.42 -9.95 7.80
CA VAL A 331 11.33 -10.82 8.28
C VAL A 331 10.72 -11.62 7.12
N MET A 332 10.53 -11.00 5.95
CA MET A 332 9.98 -11.69 4.78
C MET A 332 10.91 -12.79 4.23
N LEU A 333 12.22 -12.75 4.50
CA LEU A 333 13.13 -13.87 4.19
C LEU A 333 12.82 -15.13 5.01
N CYS A 334 12.11 -15.03 6.13
CA CYS A 334 11.66 -16.20 6.91
C CYS A 334 10.57 -17.01 6.17
N ASN A 335 9.94 -16.41 5.14
CA ASN A 335 8.79 -17.02 4.49
C ASN A 335 9.15 -18.32 3.75
N CYS A 336 8.31 -19.35 3.86
CA CYS A 336 8.52 -20.63 3.19
C CYS A 336 8.31 -20.52 1.66
N LYS A 337 7.64 -19.47 1.18
CA LYS A 337 7.38 -19.25 -0.24
C LYS A 337 8.55 -18.60 -0.95
N VAL A 338 9.02 -19.25 -2.01
CA VAL A 338 10.09 -18.76 -2.90
C VAL A 338 9.76 -17.38 -3.48
N SER A 339 8.51 -17.15 -3.87
CA SER A 339 8.06 -15.87 -4.42
C SER A 339 8.28 -14.72 -3.43
N THR A 340 7.91 -14.92 -2.16
CA THR A 340 8.08 -13.94 -1.09
C THR A 340 9.55 -13.69 -0.77
N ARG A 341 10.37 -14.75 -0.64
CA ARG A 341 11.82 -14.62 -0.39
C ARG A 341 12.53 -13.88 -1.52
N ARG A 342 12.20 -14.20 -2.77
CA ARG A 342 12.75 -13.52 -3.95
C ARG A 342 12.42 -12.03 -3.94
N LEU A 343 11.17 -11.68 -3.60
CA LEU A 343 10.77 -10.27 -3.47
C LEU A 343 11.55 -9.57 -2.35
N ALA A 344 11.73 -10.22 -1.19
CA ALA A 344 12.54 -9.68 -0.10
C ALA A 344 14.00 -9.41 -0.53
N ALA A 345 14.64 -10.34 -1.25
CA ALA A 345 15.99 -10.15 -1.77
C ALA A 345 16.07 -8.97 -2.76
N HIS A 346 15.10 -8.83 -3.67
CA HIS A 346 15.05 -7.67 -4.57
C HIS A 346 14.81 -6.35 -3.83
N ILE A 347 13.96 -6.35 -2.81
CA ILE A 347 13.70 -5.17 -1.97
C ILE A 347 15.01 -4.72 -1.30
N LEU A 348 15.78 -5.63 -0.71
CA LEU A 348 17.07 -5.30 -0.10
C LEU A 348 18.07 -4.73 -1.12
N LYS A 349 18.13 -5.30 -2.33
CA LYS A 349 18.99 -4.84 -3.42
C LYS A 349 18.64 -3.43 -3.92
N GLU A 350 17.34 -3.15 -4.07
CA GLU A 350 16.87 -1.81 -4.44
C GLU A 350 17.12 -0.80 -3.30
N THR A 351 16.89 -1.20 -2.06
CA THR A 351 17.12 -0.37 -0.87
C THR A 351 18.58 0.05 -0.75
N LYS A 352 19.53 -0.88 -0.90
CA LYS A 352 20.97 -0.59 -1.00
C LYS A 352 21.26 0.51 -2.03
N THR A 353 20.65 0.40 -3.20
CA THR A 353 20.91 1.35 -4.29
C THR A 353 20.39 2.74 -3.94
N VAL A 354 19.20 2.84 -3.34
CA VAL A 354 18.64 4.11 -2.86
C VAL A 354 19.49 4.70 -1.74
N MET A 355 19.89 3.90 -0.75
CA MET A 355 20.78 4.33 0.35
C MET A 355 22.08 4.91 -0.17
N LYS A 356 22.74 4.22 -1.11
CA LYS A 356 24.00 4.69 -1.72
C LYS A 356 23.87 6.02 -2.47
N LEU A 357 22.70 6.29 -3.06
CA LEU A 357 22.45 7.51 -3.83
C LEU A 357 22.02 8.70 -2.97
N GLN A 358 21.31 8.45 -1.86
CA GLN A 358 20.66 9.47 -1.04
C GLN A 358 21.37 9.76 0.28
N LEU A 359 21.95 8.75 0.91
CA LEU A 359 22.45 8.83 2.28
C LEU A 359 23.96 9.11 2.32
N PRO A 360 24.45 9.80 3.37
CA PRO A 360 25.88 10.01 3.55
C PRO A 360 26.61 8.69 3.86
N PRO A 361 27.94 8.60 3.59
CA PRO A 361 28.74 7.39 3.80
C PRO A 361 28.86 6.90 5.25
N ARG A 362 28.37 7.68 6.23
CA ARG A 362 28.43 7.36 7.67
C ARG A 362 27.26 6.49 8.15
N THR A 363 26.43 5.99 7.24
CA THR A 363 25.29 5.11 7.55
C THR A 363 25.74 3.66 7.71
N GLU A 364 24.94 2.85 8.42
CA GLU A 364 25.17 1.41 8.55
C GLU A 364 25.30 0.75 7.17
N GLU A 365 26.04 -0.36 7.10
CA GLU A 365 26.18 -1.10 5.85
C GLU A 365 24.80 -1.63 5.39
N PRO A 366 24.48 -1.57 4.08
CA PRO A 366 23.25 -2.14 3.57
C PRO A 366 23.17 -3.64 3.88
N VAL A 367 22.02 -4.10 4.39
CA VAL A 367 21.80 -5.47 4.85
C VAL A 367 22.15 -6.49 3.78
N VAL A 368 21.84 -6.22 2.51
CA VAL A 368 22.16 -7.15 1.40
C VAL A 368 23.67 -7.39 1.25
N ASP A 369 24.51 -6.37 1.45
CA ASP A 369 25.96 -6.51 1.32
C ASP A 369 26.54 -7.38 2.44
N VAL A 370 25.97 -7.26 3.64
CA VAL A 370 26.34 -8.08 4.79
C VAL A 370 25.89 -9.53 4.60
N ILE A 371 24.69 -9.75 4.05
CA ILE A 371 24.18 -11.09 3.74
C ILE A 371 25.01 -11.74 2.63
N ASP A 372 25.34 -11.02 1.55
CA ASP A 372 26.14 -11.54 0.44
C ASP A 372 27.55 -11.98 0.94
N ARG A 373 28.13 -11.26 1.90
CA ARG A 373 29.36 -11.70 2.59
C ARG A 373 29.16 -12.95 3.45
N ALA A 374 27.96 -13.18 3.99
CA ALA A 374 27.62 -14.37 4.76
C ALA A 374 27.30 -15.59 3.88
N CYS A 375 27.03 -15.42 2.57
CA CYS A 375 26.61 -16.51 1.68
C CYS A 375 27.57 -17.70 1.67
N SER A 376 28.88 -17.47 1.65
CA SER A 376 29.86 -18.58 1.67
C SER A 376 29.78 -19.41 2.96
N ALA A 377 29.66 -18.77 4.11
CA ALA A 377 29.50 -19.45 5.39
C ALA A 377 28.13 -20.17 5.47
N ALA A 378 27.08 -19.52 4.98
CA ALA A 378 25.73 -20.07 4.90
C ALA A 378 25.67 -21.36 4.05
N ILE A 379 26.34 -21.37 2.89
CA ILE A 379 26.41 -22.54 2.02
C ILE A 379 27.07 -23.71 2.75
N ASN A 380 28.22 -23.48 3.40
CA ASN A 380 28.93 -24.54 4.14
C ASN A 380 28.05 -25.17 5.23
N ASN A 381 27.28 -24.33 5.95
CA ASN A 381 26.36 -24.79 6.98
C ASN A 381 25.12 -25.50 6.43
N CYS A 382 24.72 -25.20 5.18
CA CYS A 382 23.54 -25.81 4.56
C CYS A 382 23.83 -27.09 3.77
N LEU A 383 25.10 -27.34 3.37
CA LEU A 383 25.52 -28.53 2.62
C LEU A 383 24.97 -29.88 3.14
N PRO A 384 24.90 -30.14 4.47
CA PRO A 384 24.36 -31.40 4.98
C PRO A 384 22.88 -31.63 4.64
N TYR A 385 22.12 -30.55 4.42
CA TYR A 385 20.68 -30.57 4.20
C TYR A 385 20.29 -30.55 2.71
N LEU A 386 21.25 -30.37 1.80
CA LEU A 386 21.00 -30.24 0.37
C LEU A 386 21.01 -31.58 -0.38
N PRO A 387 20.11 -31.78 -1.35
CA PRO A 387 20.15 -32.93 -2.24
C PRO A 387 21.34 -32.82 -3.21
N THR A 388 21.73 -33.95 -3.81
CA THR A 388 22.89 -34.05 -4.71
C THR A 388 22.78 -33.10 -5.91
N SER A 389 21.58 -32.90 -6.45
CA SER A 389 21.32 -31.96 -7.56
C SER A 389 21.69 -30.51 -7.21
N GLU A 390 21.36 -30.06 -6.00
CA GLU A 390 21.66 -28.70 -5.52
C GLU A 390 23.15 -28.52 -5.21
N LYS A 391 23.81 -29.57 -4.69
CA LYS A 391 25.28 -29.56 -4.50
C LYS A 391 26.02 -29.38 -5.82
N SER A 392 25.59 -30.09 -6.87
CA SER A 392 26.13 -29.91 -8.22
C SER A 392 25.87 -28.50 -8.78
N ALA A 393 24.68 -27.93 -8.53
CA ALA A 393 24.35 -26.58 -8.96
C ALA A 393 25.20 -25.50 -8.25
N LEU A 394 25.55 -25.71 -6.98
CA LEU A 394 26.46 -24.84 -6.23
C LEU A 394 27.89 -24.88 -6.81
N LEU A 395 28.39 -26.08 -7.14
CA LEU A 395 29.72 -26.24 -7.75
C LEU A 395 29.82 -25.60 -9.15
N ALA A 396 28.71 -25.56 -9.88
CA ALA A 396 28.64 -24.94 -11.20
C ALA A 396 28.45 -23.41 -11.16
N ALA A 397 28.13 -22.82 -10.00
CA ALA A 397 27.88 -21.40 -9.88
C ALA A 397 29.18 -20.59 -9.80
N SER A 398 29.30 -19.54 -10.62
CA SER A 398 30.46 -18.64 -10.61
C SER A 398 30.45 -17.65 -9.44
N ALA A 399 29.26 -17.26 -8.99
CA ALA A 399 29.03 -16.44 -7.81
C ALA A 399 27.66 -16.79 -7.21
N VAL A 400 27.60 -16.82 -5.89
CA VAL A 400 26.37 -17.15 -5.15
C VAL A 400 26.08 -16.01 -4.17
N ASP A 401 25.04 -15.24 -4.49
CA ASP A 401 24.54 -14.11 -3.68
C ASP A 401 23.16 -14.44 -3.08
N LEU A 402 22.62 -13.55 -2.26
CA LEU A 402 21.29 -13.72 -1.66
C LEU A 402 20.20 -13.93 -2.71
N GLN A 403 20.28 -13.25 -3.84
CA GLN A 403 19.28 -13.35 -4.90
C GLN A 403 19.27 -14.78 -5.48
N TRP A 404 20.44 -15.33 -5.80
CA TRP A 404 20.58 -16.69 -6.29
C TRP A 404 20.02 -17.71 -5.29
N LEU A 405 20.32 -17.53 -3.99
CA LEU A 405 19.83 -18.43 -2.94
C LEU A 405 18.31 -18.35 -2.76
N ALA A 406 17.74 -17.14 -2.77
CA ALA A 406 16.31 -16.92 -2.58
C ALA A 406 15.45 -17.49 -3.71
N GLU A 407 16.01 -17.66 -4.91
CA GLU A 407 15.34 -18.24 -6.08
C GLU A 407 15.26 -19.78 -6.04
N ARG A 408 15.99 -20.45 -5.15
CA ARG A 408 16.01 -21.92 -5.04
C ARG A 408 14.82 -22.47 -4.24
N SER A 409 13.93 -23.21 -4.90
CA SER A 409 12.72 -23.78 -4.30
C SER A 409 12.97 -24.99 -3.40
N SER A 410 13.97 -25.79 -3.73
CA SER A 410 14.39 -27.01 -3.04
C SER A 410 14.90 -26.78 -1.61
N TRP A 411 15.21 -25.53 -1.24
CA TRP A 411 15.88 -25.21 0.03
C TRP A 411 14.89 -25.03 1.20
N ALA A 412 13.60 -24.84 0.90
CA ALA A 412 12.55 -24.66 1.90
C ALA A 412 11.73 -25.94 2.16
N THR A 413 11.93 -26.99 1.37
CA THR A 413 11.30 -28.30 1.56
C THR A 413 12.33 -29.25 2.12
N GLY A 414 12.11 -29.77 3.33
CA GLY A 414 12.93 -30.83 3.91
C GLY A 414 12.80 -32.13 3.09
N THR A 415 13.44 -32.19 1.94
CA THR A 415 13.61 -33.43 1.19
C THR A 415 14.84 -34.14 1.76
N HIS A 416 14.65 -34.90 2.82
CA HIS A 416 15.58 -35.98 3.14
C HIS A 416 15.41 -37.08 2.08
N GLU A 417 16.06 -36.93 0.92
CA GLU A 417 16.37 -38.09 0.09
C GLU A 417 17.58 -38.79 0.73
N GLY A 418 17.32 -39.55 1.78
CA GLY A 418 18.30 -40.48 2.35
C GLY A 418 18.25 -41.78 1.57
N GLU A 419 19.31 -42.08 0.82
CA GLU A 419 19.56 -43.41 0.27
C GLU A 419 19.66 -44.42 1.43
N GLY A 420 18.63 -45.23 1.61
CA GLY A 420 18.62 -46.33 2.57
C GLY A 420 17.24 -46.99 2.68
N PRO A 421 17.11 -48.31 2.47
CA PRO A 421 15.80 -48.97 2.42
C PRO A 421 15.04 -49.02 3.76
N ASN A 422 15.62 -48.51 4.86
CA ASN A 422 15.05 -48.58 6.21
C ASN A 422 14.76 -47.23 6.89
N LYS A 423 14.74 -46.10 6.16
CA LYS A 423 14.29 -44.78 6.68
C LYS A 423 13.07 -44.22 5.92
N ALA A 424 12.24 -45.08 5.36
CA ALA A 424 11.00 -44.69 4.67
C ALA A 424 9.84 -44.31 5.64
N SER A 425 10.16 -43.96 6.89
CA SER A 425 9.18 -43.67 7.95
C SER A 425 9.67 -42.54 8.86
N ALA A 426 10.27 -41.50 8.30
CA ALA A 426 10.56 -40.27 9.04
C ALA A 426 9.53 -39.20 8.63
N ASP A 427 8.82 -38.68 9.63
CA ASP A 427 7.75 -37.70 9.51
C ASP A 427 8.11 -36.57 8.54
N ILE A 428 7.19 -36.24 7.64
CA ILE A 428 7.34 -35.24 6.57
C ILE A 428 7.60 -33.82 7.13
N LEU A 429 7.55 -33.61 8.45
CA LEU A 429 7.77 -32.33 9.13
C LEU A 429 8.44 -32.53 10.50
N ASP A 430 9.68 -33.04 10.55
CA ASP A 430 10.47 -32.91 11.77
C ASP A 430 10.89 -31.44 11.98
N LEU A 431 10.00 -30.66 12.59
CA LEU A 431 10.21 -29.25 12.89
C LEU A 431 11.25 -29.01 14.01
N SER A 432 11.78 -30.08 14.61
CA SER A 432 12.92 -29.99 15.54
C SER A 432 14.25 -29.82 14.82
N GLN A 433 14.29 -30.01 13.49
CA GLN A 433 15.49 -29.85 12.67
C GLN A 433 15.40 -28.64 11.72
N MET A 434 16.58 -28.10 11.40
CA MET A 434 16.74 -27.04 10.41
C MET A 434 16.59 -27.61 8.99
N ASP A 435 15.84 -26.91 8.13
CA ASP A 435 15.99 -27.09 6.68
C ASP A 435 17.16 -26.25 6.13
N ALA A 436 17.52 -26.48 4.87
CA ALA A 436 18.65 -25.81 4.23
C ALA A 436 18.50 -24.27 4.24
N TRP A 437 17.28 -23.77 4.05
CA TRP A 437 17.02 -22.33 4.09
C TRP A 437 17.14 -21.75 5.50
N CYS A 438 16.62 -22.44 6.52
CA CYS A 438 16.76 -22.03 7.91
C CYS A 438 18.23 -21.97 8.30
N ALA A 439 19.04 -22.97 7.92
CA ALA A 439 20.48 -22.95 8.14
C ALA A 439 21.16 -21.72 7.49
N CYS A 440 20.73 -21.34 6.28
CA CYS A 440 21.20 -20.12 5.62
C CYS A 440 20.77 -18.86 6.37
N LEU A 441 19.49 -18.76 6.74
CA LEU A 441 18.93 -17.62 7.48
C LEU A 441 19.68 -17.39 8.81
N MET A 442 19.97 -18.46 9.55
CA MET A 442 20.72 -18.37 10.81
C MET A 442 22.19 -18.00 10.63
N SER A 443 22.76 -18.31 9.46
CA SER A 443 24.11 -17.88 9.09
C SER A 443 24.13 -16.41 8.69
N PHE A 444 23.10 -15.93 7.98
CA PHE A 444 22.95 -14.50 7.64
C PHE A 444 22.84 -13.63 8.90
N ILE A 445 22.11 -14.10 9.91
CA ILE A 445 21.84 -13.38 11.18
C ILE A 445 22.83 -13.85 12.27
N HIS A 446 24.08 -14.14 11.90
CA HIS A 446 25.14 -14.42 12.88
C HIS A 446 25.71 -13.13 13.48
N GLN A 447 26.36 -13.25 14.64
CA GLN A 447 27.04 -12.14 15.34
C GLN A 447 28.14 -11.49 14.49
N ASP A 448 28.73 -12.23 13.54
CA ASP A 448 29.77 -11.72 12.64
C ASP A 448 29.20 -10.98 11.42
N TYR A 449 27.89 -11.02 11.22
CA TYR A 449 27.20 -10.48 10.04
C TYR A 449 26.09 -9.50 10.46
N VAL A 450 24.83 -9.77 10.10
CA VAL A 450 23.72 -8.80 10.21
C VAL A 450 23.53 -8.27 11.63
N LEU A 451 23.69 -9.11 12.67
CA LEU A 451 23.51 -8.69 14.07
C LEU A 451 24.48 -7.58 14.50
N LYS A 452 25.70 -7.59 13.96
CA LYS A 452 26.73 -6.60 14.31
C LYS A 452 26.75 -5.41 13.36
N HIS A 453 26.56 -5.65 12.07
CA HIS A 453 26.74 -4.64 11.02
C HIS A 453 25.48 -3.85 10.68
N CYS A 454 24.28 -4.36 11.03
CA CYS A 454 22.99 -3.72 10.72
C CYS A 454 22.05 -3.65 11.95
N PRO A 455 22.51 -3.16 13.12
CA PRO A 455 21.72 -3.19 14.36
C PRO A 455 20.40 -2.40 14.28
N THR A 456 20.33 -1.35 13.46
CA THR A 456 19.08 -0.59 13.29
C THR A 456 18.01 -1.41 12.56
N ALA A 457 18.37 -2.07 11.46
CA ALA A 457 17.45 -2.94 10.71
C ALA A 457 16.97 -4.13 11.57
N VAL A 458 17.87 -4.71 12.39
CA VAL A 458 17.55 -5.77 13.35
C VAL A 458 16.59 -5.29 14.43
N THR A 459 16.80 -4.09 14.97
CA THR A 459 15.91 -3.51 15.98
C THR A 459 14.52 -3.24 15.41
N LEU A 460 14.44 -2.74 14.17
CA LEU A 460 13.18 -2.46 13.49
C LEU A 460 12.43 -3.74 13.05
N SER A 461 13.13 -4.86 12.85
CA SER A 461 12.51 -6.14 12.49
C SER A 461 11.83 -6.84 13.69
N TRP A 462 12.27 -6.57 14.92
CA TRP A 462 11.72 -7.17 16.14
C TRP A 462 10.20 -6.97 16.34
N PRO A 463 9.64 -5.74 16.31
CA PRO A 463 8.20 -5.54 16.41
C PRO A 463 7.44 -6.17 15.23
N ILE A 464 8.08 -6.27 14.06
CA ILE A 464 7.49 -6.88 12.86
C ILE A 464 7.33 -8.40 13.05
N VAL A 465 8.41 -9.09 13.42
CA VAL A 465 8.39 -10.55 13.57
C VAL A 465 7.48 -10.98 14.74
N THR A 466 7.50 -10.25 15.86
CA THR A 466 6.64 -10.57 17.02
C THR A 466 5.15 -10.43 16.71
N SER A 467 4.76 -9.39 15.96
CA SER A 467 3.39 -9.24 15.45
C SER A 467 3.00 -10.41 14.53
N ARG A 468 3.89 -10.80 13.61
CA ARG A 468 3.66 -11.91 12.66
C ARG A 468 3.51 -13.25 13.39
N ILE A 469 4.35 -13.53 14.38
CA ILE A 469 4.25 -14.72 15.26
C ILE A 469 2.88 -14.76 15.93
N THR A 470 2.48 -13.66 16.58
CA THR A 470 1.22 -13.58 17.33
C THR A 470 0.01 -13.77 16.41
N CYS A 471 -0.01 -13.10 15.26
CA CYS A 471 -1.09 -13.20 14.28
C CYS A 471 -1.20 -14.61 13.69
N LEU A 472 -0.08 -15.18 13.24
CA LEU A 472 -0.07 -16.51 12.61
C LEU A 472 -0.44 -17.61 13.60
N PHE A 473 0.01 -17.51 14.87
CA PHE A 473 -0.29 -18.50 15.90
C PHE A 473 -1.80 -18.67 16.15
N SER A 474 -2.55 -17.57 16.12
CA SER A 474 -4.02 -17.63 16.28
C SER A 474 -4.71 -18.52 15.24
N ASN A 475 -4.16 -18.62 14.02
CA ASN A 475 -4.69 -19.46 12.95
C ASN A 475 -4.25 -20.94 13.06
N ILE A 476 -3.19 -21.23 13.82
CA ILE A 476 -2.74 -22.59 14.11
C ILE A 476 -3.63 -23.21 15.19
N GLU A 477 -3.99 -22.46 16.23
CA GLU A 477 -4.84 -22.93 17.33
C GLU A 477 -6.33 -23.09 16.96
N LEU A 478 -6.86 -22.24 16.06
CA LEU A 478 -8.26 -22.31 15.62
C LEU A 478 -8.58 -23.53 14.73
N ASN A 479 -7.54 -24.24 14.26
CA ASN A 479 -7.66 -25.48 13.49
C ASN A 479 -7.20 -26.71 14.30
N PRO A 480 -7.79 -27.02 15.48
CA PRO A 480 -7.57 -28.30 16.11
C PRO A 480 -8.26 -29.34 15.23
N VAL A 481 -7.48 -30.32 14.78
CA VAL A 481 -7.88 -31.36 13.82
C VAL A 481 -9.24 -31.94 14.21
N ASN A 482 -10.25 -31.78 13.34
CA ASN A 482 -11.45 -32.60 13.37
C ASN A 482 -11.00 -34.01 12.96
N ASP A 483 -10.68 -34.86 13.94
CA ASP A 483 -10.31 -36.26 13.75
C ASP A 483 -11.51 -37.04 13.21
N ASN A 484 -11.81 -36.84 11.91
CA ASN A 484 -12.60 -37.78 11.15
C ASN A 484 -11.76 -39.05 11.04
N ARG A 485 -11.97 -39.96 11.99
CA ARG A 485 -11.47 -41.34 12.15
C ARG A 485 -11.67 -42.27 10.94
N ALA A 486 -11.96 -41.75 9.75
CA ALA A 486 -12.46 -42.52 8.61
C ALA A 486 -11.37 -43.03 7.64
N SER A 487 -10.07 -42.93 7.97
CA SER A 487 -9.02 -43.32 7.02
C SER A 487 -7.96 -44.28 7.56
N LEU A 488 -8.36 -45.21 8.45
CA LEU A 488 -7.49 -46.29 8.96
C LEU A 488 -7.21 -47.42 7.96
N LEU A 489 -7.67 -47.32 6.71
CA LEU A 489 -7.50 -48.38 5.70
C LEU A 489 -7.10 -47.79 4.35
N ARG A 490 -5.85 -47.33 4.22
CA ARG A 490 -5.15 -47.28 2.93
C ARG A 490 -3.63 -47.24 3.13
N THR A 491 -3.02 -48.42 3.10
CA THR A 491 -1.58 -48.62 2.91
C THR A 491 -1.22 -48.37 1.45
N THR A 492 -1.03 -47.10 1.07
CA THR A 492 -0.31 -46.72 -0.14
C THR A 492 0.53 -45.48 0.13
N THR A 493 1.81 -45.52 -0.26
CA THR A 493 2.82 -44.47 -0.16
C THR A 493 2.50 -43.29 -1.08
N VAL A 494 1.47 -42.51 -0.75
CA VAL A 494 1.17 -41.24 -1.43
C VAL A 494 1.89 -40.13 -0.67
N LYS A 495 2.69 -39.31 -1.37
CA LYS A 495 3.26 -38.07 -0.81
C LYS A 495 2.11 -37.25 -0.22
N LYS A 496 2.02 -37.18 1.12
CA LYS A 496 0.97 -36.41 1.81
C LYS A 496 1.17 -34.94 1.46
N VAL A 497 0.19 -34.33 0.80
CA VAL A 497 0.19 -32.89 0.53
C VAL A 497 0.16 -32.16 1.88
N PRO A 498 1.07 -31.20 2.15
CA PRO A 498 1.06 -30.45 3.40
C PRO A 498 -0.30 -29.77 3.61
N SER A 499 -0.85 -29.90 4.82
CA SER A 499 -2.08 -29.19 5.17
C SER A 499 -1.81 -27.69 5.35
N GLU A 500 -2.86 -26.88 5.33
CA GLU A 500 -2.76 -25.44 5.55
C GLU A 500 -2.13 -25.12 6.93
N ARG A 501 -2.50 -25.89 7.96
CA ARG A 501 -1.89 -25.84 9.29
C ARG A 501 -0.39 -26.12 9.24
N ASP A 502 0.05 -27.11 8.47
CA ASP A 502 1.47 -27.48 8.36
C ASP A 502 2.29 -26.34 7.73
N VAL A 503 1.72 -25.65 6.74
CA VAL A 503 2.34 -24.47 6.11
C VAL A 503 2.47 -23.32 7.12
N TYR A 504 1.42 -23.05 7.88
CA TYR A 504 1.45 -22.00 8.91
C TYR A 504 2.41 -22.32 10.05
N LEU A 505 2.45 -23.56 10.51
CA LEU A 505 3.36 -23.97 11.57
C LEU A 505 4.84 -23.92 11.13
N SER A 506 5.13 -24.30 9.89
CA SER A 506 6.48 -24.19 9.31
C SER A 506 6.95 -22.74 9.24
N LEU A 507 6.08 -21.83 8.80
CA LEU A 507 6.37 -20.40 8.76
C LEU A 507 6.52 -19.80 10.16
N TRP A 508 5.64 -20.20 11.09
CA TRP A 508 5.68 -19.76 12.48
C TRP A 508 6.99 -20.18 13.16
N ARG A 509 7.47 -21.42 12.92
CA ARG A 509 8.79 -21.87 13.36
C ARG A 509 9.91 -20.97 12.83
N ASN A 510 9.89 -20.60 11.55
CA ASN A 510 10.93 -19.75 10.96
C ASN A 510 10.93 -18.35 11.59
N TYR A 511 9.76 -17.76 11.81
CA TYR A 511 9.64 -16.50 12.53
C TYR A 511 10.13 -16.61 13.98
N LEU A 512 9.81 -17.70 14.67
CA LEU A 512 10.25 -17.94 16.04
C LEU A 512 11.77 -18.04 16.12
N LEU A 513 12.36 -18.83 15.22
CA LEU A 513 13.79 -19.01 15.12
C LEU A 513 14.53 -17.69 14.85
N TYR A 514 14.02 -16.90 13.89
CA TYR A 514 14.50 -15.54 13.63
C TYR A 514 14.41 -14.68 14.89
N ALA A 515 13.24 -14.63 15.53
CA ALA A 515 12.98 -13.83 16.71
C ALA A 515 13.92 -14.19 17.87
N CYS A 516 14.11 -15.47 18.18
CA CYS A 516 15.07 -15.89 19.21
C CYS A 516 16.50 -15.40 18.91
N ARG A 517 16.91 -15.39 17.65
CA ARG A 517 18.25 -14.92 17.25
C ARG A 517 18.41 -13.40 17.28
N VAL A 518 17.35 -12.64 17.01
CA VAL A 518 17.38 -11.17 17.03
C VAL A 518 16.86 -10.55 18.34
N ALA A 519 16.52 -11.39 19.32
CA ALA A 519 15.91 -10.94 20.56
C ALA A 519 16.74 -9.81 21.20
N PRO A 520 16.12 -8.66 21.53
CA PRO A 520 16.84 -7.54 22.10
C PRO A 520 17.29 -7.88 23.52
N SER A 521 18.50 -7.43 23.87
CA SER A 521 18.98 -7.43 25.25
C SER A 521 17.98 -6.69 26.16
N ASN A 522 17.72 -7.17 27.38
CA ASN A 522 16.75 -6.57 28.33
C ASN A 522 17.10 -5.13 28.83
N SER A 523 17.89 -4.35 28.10
CA SER A 523 17.99 -2.91 28.32
C SER A 523 16.70 -2.24 27.84
N ASN A 524 16.05 -1.46 28.71
CA ASN A 524 14.82 -0.72 28.40
C ASN A 524 15.05 0.33 27.28
N ILE A 525 15.12 -0.10 26.01
CA ILE A 525 15.23 0.81 24.87
C ILE A 525 13.82 1.27 24.51
N THR A 526 13.44 2.41 25.08
CA THR A 526 12.23 3.12 24.66
C THR A 526 12.55 3.80 23.31
N VAL A 527 12.27 3.14 22.19
CA VAL A 527 12.29 3.80 20.88
C VAL A 527 11.09 4.74 20.82
N ARG A 528 11.27 6.00 21.26
CA ARG A 528 10.28 7.05 21.06
C ARG A 528 10.27 7.39 19.57
N TYR A 529 9.19 7.03 18.88
CA TYR A 529 8.86 7.69 17.62
C TYR A 529 8.68 9.18 17.93
N LEU A 530 9.51 10.04 17.35
CA LEU A 530 9.34 11.48 17.41
C LEU A 530 8.12 11.85 16.57
N SER A 531 6.96 11.99 17.21
CA SER A 531 5.93 12.92 16.73
C SER A 531 6.44 14.33 16.98
N PRO A 532 6.43 15.24 15.99
CA PRO A 532 6.79 16.63 16.22
C PRO A 532 5.56 17.35 16.79
N ASP A 533 5.41 17.38 18.11
CA ASP A 533 4.47 18.30 18.77
C ASP A 533 5.15 18.95 19.98
N LEU A 534 5.79 20.09 19.75
CA LEU A 534 6.10 21.05 20.80
C LEU A 534 4.84 21.89 21.05
N SER A 535 4.10 21.57 22.11
CA SER A 535 3.22 22.55 22.75
C SER A 535 3.43 22.53 24.26
N PHE A 536 4.02 23.61 24.76
CA PHE A 536 4.00 23.97 26.18
C PHE A 536 2.57 24.37 26.55
N SER A 537 1.98 23.74 27.58
CA SER A 537 1.03 24.39 28.48
C SER A 537 0.65 23.47 29.64
N SER A 538 0.86 23.97 30.85
CA SER A 538 0.52 23.39 32.15
C SER A 538 -0.93 23.65 32.57
N SER A 539 -1.63 22.61 33.04
CA SER A 539 -2.41 22.57 34.32
C SER A 539 -3.48 21.45 34.33
N PRO A 540 -3.85 20.90 35.51
CA PRO A 540 -4.78 19.78 35.62
C PRO A 540 -6.20 20.24 35.98
N GLU A 541 -7.23 19.59 35.40
CA GLU A 541 -8.45 19.06 36.07
C GLU A 541 -9.63 18.81 35.09
N ASN A 542 -10.41 17.77 35.43
CA ASN A 542 -11.75 17.38 34.95
C ASN A 542 -11.92 16.38 33.78
N ALA A 543 -11.99 15.11 34.20
CA ALA A 543 -13.12 14.17 34.07
C ALA A 543 -13.83 13.93 32.71
N ALA A 544 -13.58 12.71 32.21
CA ALA A 544 -14.58 11.75 31.73
C ALA A 544 -15.47 12.14 30.53
N SER A 545 -14.90 12.08 29.33
CA SER A 545 -15.54 11.49 28.13
C SER A 545 -14.57 11.54 26.95
N ASP A 546 -13.66 10.57 26.84
CA ASP A 546 -13.00 10.23 25.56
C ASP A 546 -12.16 8.96 25.73
N ARG A 547 -12.74 7.79 25.44
CA ARG A 547 -12.04 6.50 25.52
C ARG A 547 -11.88 5.79 24.16
N ALA A 548 -11.89 6.54 23.05
CA ALA A 548 -11.88 5.94 21.72
C ALA A 548 -11.00 6.60 20.64
N GLU A 549 -9.96 7.40 20.98
CA GLU A 549 -9.20 8.11 19.94
C GLU A 549 -7.66 7.98 19.94
N HIS A 550 -7.03 7.09 20.69
CA HIS A 550 -5.55 6.98 20.74
C HIS A 550 -4.97 5.61 20.32
N ARG A 551 -5.51 4.98 19.27
CA ARG A 551 -4.90 3.79 18.63
C ARG A 551 -4.22 4.07 17.29
N TYR A 552 -3.73 5.29 17.07
CA TYR A 552 -3.12 5.69 15.80
C TYR A 552 -1.58 5.55 15.75
N THR A 553 -0.95 5.03 16.80
CA THR A 553 0.43 4.52 16.73
C THR A 553 0.37 3.00 16.71
N GLY A 554 0.35 2.40 15.52
CA GLY A 554 0.19 0.96 15.28
C GLY A 554 1.32 0.04 15.78
N ILE A 555 2.22 0.54 16.63
CA ILE A 555 3.19 -0.26 17.38
C ILE A 555 3.11 0.22 18.83
N SER A 556 2.28 -0.42 19.65
CA SER A 556 2.27 -0.17 21.09
C SER A 556 3.55 -0.75 21.69
N ASN A 557 4.54 0.10 22.01
CA ASN A 557 5.81 -0.29 22.64
C ASN A 557 5.64 -0.97 24.02
N SER A 558 4.45 -0.95 24.62
CA SER A 558 4.18 -1.49 25.96
C SER A 558 4.15 -3.03 26.06
N GLY A 559 4.37 -3.75 24.95
CA GLY A 559 4.33 -5.23 24.91
C GLY A 559 5.52 -5.93 24.26
N ILE A 560 6.53 -5.20 23.76
CA ILE A 560 7.50 -5.70 22.78
C ILE A 560 8.84 -6.08 23.44
N SER A 561 8.82 -6.65 24.65
CA SER A 561 10.04 -7.17 25.29
C SER A 561 10.29 -8.62 24.86
N ALA A 562 11.57 -9.03 24.80
CA ALA A 562 11.94 -10.43 24.63
C ALA A 562 11.26 -11.32 25.68
N SER A 563 11.17 -10.83 26.93
CA SER A 563 10.46 -11.49 28.03
C SER A 563 9.01 -11.83 27.70
N ASN A 564 8.27 -10.94 27.03
CA ASN A 564 6.86 -11.20 26.70
C ASN A 564 6.72 -12.32 25.66
N LEU A 565 7.56 -12.32 24.62
CA LEU A 565 7.59 -13.43 23.66
C LEU A 565 7.94 -14.74 24.35
N PHE A 566 8.98 -14.76 25.18
CA PHE A 566 9.40 -15.97 25.89
C PHE A 566 8.33 -16.49 26.85
N LYS A 567 7.62 -15.63 27.57
CA LYS A 567 6.47 -16.02 28.40
C LYS A 567 5.36 -16.67 27.59
N GLN A 568 5.15 -16.25 26.35
CA GLN A 568 4.14 -16.84 25.47
C GLN A 568 4.57 -18.21 24.95
N ILE A 569 5.84 -18.40 24.56
CA ILE A 569 6.27 -19.63 23.88
C ILE A 569 6.73 -20.75 24.83
N VAL A 570 7.30 -20.43 26.00
CA VAL A 570 7.84 -21.41 26.95
C VAL A 570 6.80 -22.45 27.40
N PRO A 571 5.52 -22.10 27.66
CA PRO A 571 4.49 -23.09 27.98
C PRO A 571 4.33 -24.20 26.93
N PHE A 572 4.58 -23.91 25.64
CA PHE A 572 4.47 -24.89 24.56
C PHE A 572 5.56 -25.98 24.58
N LEU A 573 6.60 -25.84 25.39
CA LEU A 573 7.53 -26.94 25.68
C LEU A 573 6.82 -28.15 26.30
N ARG A 574 5.67 -27.93 26.95
CA ARG A 574 4.82 -28.97 27.53
C ARG A 574 3.64 -29.36 26.62
N SER A 575 3.56 -28.83 25.40
CA SER A 575 2.50 -29.15 24.46
C SER A 575 2.54 -30.64 24.10
N GLU A 576 1.37 -31.28 23.97
CA GLU A 576 1.26 -32.66 23.47
C GLU A 576 1.59 -32.74 21.98
N GLN A 577 1.41 -31.64 21.24
CA GLN A 577 1.75 -31.52 19.82
C GLN A 577 3.27 -31.49 19.62
N ALA A 578 3.82 -32.58 19.09
CA ALA A 578 5.26 -32.79 18.97
C ALA A 578 5.94 -31.83 17.97
N ASP A 579 5.25 -31.49 16.89
CA ASP A 579 5.62 -30.51 15.87
C ASP A 579 5.76 -29.10 16.47
N LEU A 580 4.77 -28.64 17.23
CA LEU A 580 4.79 -27.36 17.93
C LEU A 580 5.91 -27.30 18.98
N ARG A 581 6.02 -28.37 19.79
CA ARG A 581 7.07 -28.49 20.81
C ARG A 581 8.46 -28.47 20.17
N GLY A 582 8.65 -29.19 19.07
CA GLY A 582 9.90 -29.23 18.30
C GLY A 582 10.31 -27.86 17.78
N ALA A 583 9.37 -27.10 17.21
CA ALA A 583 9.60 -25.74 16.74
C ALA A 583 10.08 -24.80 17.86
N VAL A 584 9.49 -24.90 19.06
CA VAL A 584 9.88 -24.08 20.22
C VAL A 584 11.24 -24.47 20.77
N VAL A 585 11.54 -25.77 20.88
CA VAL A 585 12.87 -26.26 21.30
C VAL A 585 13.95 -25.75 20.34
N LEU A 586 13.70 -25.83 19.04
CA LEU A 586 14.63 -25.33 18.02
C LEU A 586 14.81 -23.81 18.09
N GLY A 587 13.75 -23.04 18.31
CA GLY A 587 13.85 -21.60 18.50
C GLY A 587 14.70 -21.26 19.73
N LEU A 588 14.42 -21.90 20.87
CA LEU A 588 15.09 -21.63 22.13
C LEU A 588 16.56 -22.07 22.16
N SER A 589 16.97 -23.05 21.35
CA SER A 589 18.37 -23.47 21.24
C SER A 589 19.27 -22.44 20.53
N HIS A 590 18.68 -21.45 19.87
CA HIS A 590 19.38 -20.43 19.10
C HIS A 590 19.16 -18.99 19.60
N VAL A 591 18.74 -18.84 20.86
CA VAL A 591 18.56 -17.53 21.50
C VAL A 591 19.86 -16.75 21.49
N ASN A 592 19.78 -15.47 21.16
CA ASN A 592 20.93 -14.58 21.24
C ASN A 592 21.48 -14.56 22.67
N HIS A 593 22.76 -14.87 22.83
CA HIS A 593 23.45 -14.86 24.13
C HIS A 593 23.37 -13.53 24.90
N LEU A 594 23.01 -12.43 24.23
CA LEU A 594 22.81 -11.10 24.83
C LEU A 594 21.37 -10.84 25.33
N ALA A 595 20.40 -11.69 24.98
CA ALA A 595 18.96 -11.50 25.22
C ALA A 595 18.47 -11.89 26.62
#